data_AF-A0A447QXM5-F1
#
_entry.id   AF-A0A447QXM5-F1
#
_cell.length_a   1.000
_cell.length_b   1.000
_cell.length_c   1.000
_cell.angle_alpha   90.00
_cell.angle_beta   90.00
_cell.angle_gamma   90.00
#
_symmetry.space_group_name_H-M   'P 1'
#
loop_
_entity.id
_entity.type
_entity.pdbx_description
1 polymer ?
#
loop_
_entity_poly.entity_id
_entity_poly.type
_entity_poly.pdbx_seq_one_letter_code
_entity_poly.pdbx_strand_id
1 'polypeptide(L)'
;MKKLTIGLIGNPNSGKTTLFNQLTGARQRVGNWAGVTVERKEGQFSTTDHQVTLVDLPGTYSLTTISSQTSLDEQIACHYILSGDADLLINVVDASNLERNLY
;
A
#
# COMPACT_ATOMS: atom_id res chain seq x y z
N MET A 1 23.57 -4.57 -2.32
CA MET A 1 22.36 -3.88 -1.84
C MET A 1 21.47 -4.87 -1.12
N LYS A 2 21.05 -4.53 0.10
CA LYS A 2 20.15 -5.38 0.90
C LYS A 2 18.73 -5.28 0.32
N LYS A 3 17.97 -6.38 0.34
CA LYS A 3 16.56 -6.35 -0.08
C LYS A 3 15.71 -5.74 1.03
N LEU A 4 14.69 -4.96 0.65
CA LEU A 4 13.73 -4.35 1.57
C LEU A 4 12.35 -4.40 0.94
N THR A 5 11.34 -4.81 1.71
CA THR A 5 9.93 -4.80 1.29
C THR A 5 9.21 -3.66 2.00
N ILE A 6 8.56 -2.79 1.24
CA ILE A 6 7.80 -1.66 1.75
C ILE A 6 6.34 -1.80 1.32
N GLY A 7 5.42 -1.69 2.29
CA GLY A 7 4.00 -1.52 2.00
C GLY A 7 3.66 -0.04 1.79
N LEU A 8 2.94 0.27 0.72
CA LEU A 8 2.41 1.62 0.46
C LEU A 8 0.93 1.65 0.84
N ILE A 9 0.59 2.44 1.86
CA ILE A 9 -0.76 2.55 2.42
C ILE A 9 -1.24 4.00 2.40
N GLY A 10 -2.55 4.20 2.47
CA GLY A 10 -3.17 5.51 2.58
C GLY A 10 -4.64 5.48 2.15
N ASN A 11 -5.31 6.60 2.36
CA ASN A 11 -6.72 6.75 1.99
C ASN A 11 -6.94 6.62 0.48
N PRO A 12 -8.14 6.20 0.03
CA PRO A 12 -8.56 6.39 -1.35
C PRO A 12 -8.35 7.84 -1.80
N ASN A 13 -7.85 8.03 -3.02
CA ASN A 13 -7.57 9.35 -3.61
C ASN A 13 -6.52 10.21 -2.88
N SER A 14 -5.66 9.65 -2.00
CA SER A 14 -4.59 10.41 -1.32
C SER A 14 -3.36 10.72 -2.21
N GLY A 15 -3.36 10.30 -3.48
CA GLY A 15 -2.19 10.40 -4.38
C GLY A 15 -1.25 9.19 -4.33
N LYS A 16 -1.63 8.13 -3.62
CA LYS A 16 -0.86 6.88 -3.47
C LYS A 16 -0.35 6.29 -4.80
N THR A 17 -1.24 6.12 -5.78
CA THR A 17 -0.87 5.57 -7.11
C THR A 17 0.12 6.46 -7.86
N THR A 18 0.01 7.78 -7.69
CA THR A 18 0.96 8.74 -8.29
C THR A 18 2.36 8.56 -7.71
N LEU A 19 2.46 8.47 -6.38
CA LEU A 19 3.74 8.21 -5.70
C LEU A 19 4.32 6.84 -6.08
N PHE A 20 3.49 5.80 -6.12
CA PHE A 20 3.91 4.46 -6.55
C PHE A 20 4.54 4.48 -7.95
N ASN A 21 3.90 5.16 -8.90
CA ASN A 21 4.40 5.26 -10.27
C ASN A 21 5.70 6.08 -10.36
N GLN A 22 5.82 7.16 -9.58
CA GLN A 22 7.05 7.97 -9.53
C GLN A 22 8.24 7.17 -9.00
N LEU A 23 8.03 6.32 -8.00
CA LEU A 23 9.09 5.49 -7.42
C LEU A 23 9.47 4.32 -8.34
N THR A 24 8.49 3.62 -8.90
CA THR A 24 8.71 2.32 -9.58
C THR A 24 8.90 2.46 -11.09
N GLY A 25 8.41 3.54 -11.70
CA GLY A 25 8.44 3.74 -13.14
C GLY A 25 7.86 2.55 -13.91
N ALA A 26 8.61 2.03 -14.89
CA ALA A 26 8.22 0.86 -15.68
C ALA A 26 8.48 -0.48 -14.97
N ARG A 27 9.16 -0.49 -13.81
CA ARG A 27 9.55 -1.71 -13.09
C ARG A 27 8.44 -2.16 -12.14
N GLN A 28 7.24 -2.31 -12.67
CA GLN A 28 6.06 -2.71 -11.92
C GLN A 28 5.34 -3.87 -12.59
N ARG A 29 4.62 -4.65 -11.79
CA ARG A 29 3.78 -5.76 -12.22
C ARG A 29 2.42 -5.63 -11.54
N VAL A 30 1.41 -6.05 -12.27
CA VAL A 30 0.02 -6.07 -11.81
C VAL A 30 -0.44 -7.52 -11.79
N GLY A 31 -1.00 -7.94 -10.66
CA GLY A 31 -1.66 -9.23 -10.48
C GLY A 31 -2.90 -9.06 -9.62
N ASN A 32 -3.35 -10.13 -8.99
CA ASN A 32 -4.47 -10.09 -8.05
C ASN A 32 -4.02 -10.58 -6.66
N TRP A 33 -4.71 -10.10 -5.63
CA TRP A 33 -4.60 -10.67 -4.29
C TRP A 33 -5.14 -12.11 -4.29
N ALA A 34 -4.60 -12.95 -3.40
CA ALA A 34 -4.90 -14.38 -3.40
C ALA A 34 -6.41 -14.64 -3.18
N GLY A 35 -7.03 -15.39 -4.08
CA GLY A 35 -8.43 -15.78 -3.97
C GLY A 35 -9.47 -14.71 -4.30
N VAL A 36 -9.04 -13.53 -4.79
CA VAL A 36 -9.94 -12.40 -5.05
C VAL A 36 -9.58 -11.68 -6.35
N THR A 37 -10.48 -10.84 -6.85
CA THR A 37 -10.28 -10.03 -8.08
C THR A 37 -9.68 -8.64 -7.80
N VAL A 38 -9.32 -8.36 -6.55
CA VAL A 38 -8.70 -7.07 -6.18
C VAL A 38 -7.28 -7.03 -6.73
N GLU A 39 -6.98 -5.94 -7.44
CA GLU A 39 -5.68 -5.73 -8.07
C GLU A 39 -4.55 -5.60 -7.03
N ARG A 40 -3.42 -6.23 -7.31
CA ARG A 40 -2.20 -6.18 -6.51
C ARG A 40 -1.07 -5.65 -7.37
N LYS A 41 -0.58 -4.45 -7.06
CA LYS A 41 0.59 -3.88 -7.75
C LYS A 41 1.83 -4.06 -6.90
N GLU A 42 2.90 -4.48 -7.55
CA GLU A 42 4.23 -4.48 -6.97
C GLU A 42 5.20 -3.82 -7.93
N GLY A 43 6.14 -3.05 -7.40
CA GLY A 43 7.20 -2.47 -8.21
C GLY A 43 8.52 -2.41 -7.49
N GLN A 44 9.57 -2.04 -8.23
CA GLN A 44 10.93 -2.06 -7.72
C GLN A 44 11.66 -0.76 -7.98
N PHE A 45 12.38 -0.28 -6.97
CA PHE A 45 13.28 0.87 -7.06
C PHE A 45 14.50 0.69 -6.16
N SER A 46 15.51 1.54 -6.31
CA SER A 46 16.76 1.46 -5.55
C SER A 46 16.98 2.73 -4.73
N THR A 47 17.46 2.55 -3.51
CA THR A 47 18.08 3.61 -2.70
C THR A 47 19.60 3.42 -2.70
N THR A 48 20.36 4.25 -1.99
CA THR A 48 21.82 4.08 -1.84
C THR A 48 22.21 2.69 -1.34
N ASP A 49 21.43 2.13 -0.41
CA ASP A 49 21.79 0.89 0.30
C ASP A 49 20.89 -0.30 -0.04
N HIS A 50 19.67 -0.05 -0.51
CA HIS A 50 18.61 -1.06 -0.64
C HIS A 50 18.05 -1.20 -2.05
N GLN A 51 17.78 -2.45 -2.43
CA GLN A 51 16.85 -2.77 -3.52
C GLN A 51 15.47 -2.97 -2.91
N VAL A 52 14.55 -2.07 -3.22
CA VAL A 52 13.22 -2.01 -2.62
C VAL A 52 12.20 -2.71 -3.50
N THR A 53 11.37 -3.56 -2.91
CA THR A 53 10.09 -3.99 -3.45
C THR A 53 8.99 -3.17 -2.77
N LEU A 54 8.23 -2.42 -3.56
CA LEU A 54 7.10 -1.62 -3.09
C LEU A 54 5.80 -2.34 -3.43
N VAL A 55 4.98 -2.64 -2.43
CA VAL A 55 3.68 -3.29 -2.59
C VAL A 55 2.60 -2.23 -2.40
N ASP A 56 1.77 -1.99 -3.42
CA ASP A 56 0.65 -1.06 -3.32
C ASP A 56 -0.54 -1.75 -2.65
N LEU A 57 -0.94 -1.25 -1.48
CA LEU A 57 -2.09 -1.78 -0.76
C LEU A 57 -3.38 -1.09 -1.23
N PRO A 58 -4.54 -1.75 -1.16
CA PRO A 58 -5.81 -1.08 -1.42
C PRO A 58 -5.97 0.17 -0.54
N GLY A 59 -6.57 1.21 -1.11
CA GLY A 59 -6.83 2.43 -0.36
C GLY A 59 -7.89 2.16 0.70
N THR A 60 -7.61 2.54 1.94
CA THR A 60 -8.55 2.34 3.06
C THR A 60 -8.58 3.55 3.96
N TYR A 61 -9.77 3.86 4.50
CA TYR A 61 -9.96 4.90 5.53
C TYR A 61 -9.80 4.35 6.96
N SER A 62 -9.80 3.03 7.14
CA SER A 62 -9.61 2.41 8.44
C SER A 62 -9.13 0.97 8.32
N LEU A 63 -8.24 0.56 9.21
CA LEU A 63 -7.86 -0.85 9.37
C LEU A 63 -8.80 -1.60 10.33
N THR A 64 -9.82 -0.93 10.87
CA THR A 64 -10.75 -1.48 11.85
C THR A 64 -12.11 -1.77 11.24
N THR A 65 -12.64 -2.96 11.53
CA THR A 65 -13.92 -3.46 11.04
C THR A 65 -15.03 -3.13 12.05
N ILE A 66 -15.37 -1.85 12.23
CA ILE A 66 -16.34 -1.43 13.27
C ILE A 66 -17.80 -1.53 12.78
N SER A 67 -18.02 -1.75 11.48
CA SER A 67 -19.35 -1.91 10.89
C SER A 67 -19.51 -3.26 10.21
N SER A 68 -20.76 -3.71 10.06
CA SER A 68 -21.17 -4.98 9.45
C SER A 68 -20.80 -5.16 7.97
N GLN A 69 -20.05 -4.22 7.39
CA GLN A 69 -19.67 -4.17 5.97
C GLN A 69 -18.25 -3.61 5.82
N THR A 70 -17.25 -4.39 6.21
CA THR A 70 -15.87 -4.09 5.85
C THR A 70 -15.64 -4.45 4.39
N SER A 71 -15.14 -3.50 3.60
CA SER A 71 -14.81 -3.73 2.19
C SER A 71 -13.72 -4.79 2.05
N LEU A 72 -13.69 -5.47 0.91
CA LEU A 72 -12.62 -6.43 0.63
C LEU A 72 -11.25 -5.76 0.62
N ASP A 73 -11.19 -4.50 0.17
CA ASP A 73 -9.99 -3.66 0.16
C ASP A 73 -9.44 -3.43 1.57
N GLU A 74 -10.31 -3.07 2.51
CA GLU A 74 -9.96 -2.91 3.93
C GLU A 74 -9.42 -4.21 4.55
N GLN A 75 -10.07 -5.34 4.25
CA GLN A 75 -9.65 -6.66 4.75
C GLN A 75 -8.27 -7.04 4.20
N ILE A 76 -8.01 -6.81 2.92
CA ILE A 76 -6.71 -7.08 2.28
C ILE A 76 -5.62 -6.20 2.88
N ALA A 77 -5.87 -4.89 3.01
CA ALA A 77 -4.92 -3.96 3.59
C ALA A 77 -4.58 -4.36 5.04
N CYS A 78 -5.60 -4.63 5.87
CA CYS A 78 -5.41 -5.04 7.26
C CYS A 78 -4.65 -6.38 7.36
N HIS A 79 -5.02 -7.37 6.55
CA HIS A 79 -4.34 -8.68 6.55
C HIS A 79 -2.85 -8.56 6.20
N TYR A 80 -2.51 -7.78 5.17
CA TYR A 80 -1.12 -7.57 4.77
C TYR A 80 -0.31 -6.83 5.83
N ILE A 81 -0.90 -5.84 6.51
CA ILE A 81 -0.24 -5.10 7.59
C ILE A 81 0.06 -6.04 8.77
N LEU A 82 -0.90 -6.92 9.12
CA LEU A 82 -0.76 -7.87 10.21
C LEU A 82 0.13 -9.07 9.89
N SER A 83 0.37 -9.39 8.61
CA SER A 83 1.23 -10.52 8.23
C SER A 83 2.70 -10.30 8.58
N GLY A 84 3.14 -9.04 8.66
CA GLY A 84 4.55 -8.70 8.89
C GLY A 84 5.45 -8.95 7.68
N ASP A 85 4.88 -9.14 6.49
CA ASP A 85 5.65 -9.37 5.25
C ASP A 85 6.44 -8.13 4.80
N ALA A 86 5.99 -6.94 5.19
CA ALA A 86 6.68 -5.68 4.93
C ALA A 86 7.64 -5.34 6.08
N ASP A 87 8.87 -4.92 5.73
CA ASP A 87 9.85 -4.45 6.71
C ASP A 87 9.46 -3.09 7.30
N LEU A 88 8.77 -2.26 6.51
CA LEU A 88 8.22 -0.96 6.93
C LEU A 88 7.08 -0.51 6.00
N LEU A 89 6.43 0.58 6.40
CA LEU A 89 5.33 1.18 5.65
C LEU A 89 5.63 2.63 5.27
N ILE A 90 5.12 3.03 4.10
CA ILE A 90 4.97 4.43 3.71
C ILE A 90 3.49 4.74 3.75
N ASN A 91 3.07 5.60 4.68
CA ASN A 91 1.70 6.09 4.77
C ASN A 91 1.54 7.41 4.01
N VAL A 92 0.73 7.39 2.94
CA VAL A 92 0.46 8.54 2.09
C VAL A 92 -0.73 9.32 2.64
N VAL A 93 -0.43 10.48 3.21
CA VAL A 93 -1.38 11.38 3.88
C VAL A 93 -1.61 12.61 3.01
N ASP A 94 -2.87 12.87 2.64
CA ASP A 94 -3.25 14.09 1.93
C ASP A 94 -3.30 15.29 2.90
N ALA A 95 -2.37 16.23 2.69
CA ALA A 95 -2.22 17.44 3.51
C ALA A 95 -3.46 18.36 3.48
N SER A 96 -4.27 18.32 2.42
CA SER A 96 -5.51 19.12 2.33
C SER A 96 -6.65 18.57 3.19
N ASN A 97 -6.53 17.31 3.63
CA ASN A 97 -7.52 16.61 4.45
C ASN A 97 -6.85 15.91 5.64
N LEU A 98 -5.95 16.61 6.34
CA LEU A 98 -5.07 16.00 7.34
C LEU A 98 -5.83 15.25 8.44
N GLU A 99 -6.84 15.88 9.04
CA GLU A 99 -7.63 15.26 10.12
C GLU A 99 -8.18 13.91 9.71
N ARG A 100 -8.83 13.82 8.54
CA ARG A 100 -9.38 12.57 8.00
C ARG A 100 -8.34 11.49 7.71
N ASN A 101 -7.10 11.88 7.39
CA ASN A 101 -6.03 10.94 7.02
C ASN A 101 -5.18 10.48 8.20
N LEU A 102 -5.33 11.09 9.38
CA LEU A 102 -4.60 10.73 10.60
C LEU A 102 -5.36 9.74 11.51
N TYR A 103 -6.56 9.32 11.10
CA TYR A 103 -7.32 8.25 11.76
C TYR A 103 -6.79 6.86 11.40
#